data_AF-A0A1F6FIB5-F1
#
_entry.id   AF-A0A1F6FIB5-F1
#
_cell.length_a   1.000
_cell.length_b   1.000
_cell.length_c   1.000
_cell.angle_alpha   90.00
_cell.angle_beta   90.00
_cell.angle_gamma   90.00
#
_symmetry.space_group_name_H-M   'P 1'
#
loop_
_entity.id
_entity.type
_entity.pdbx_description
1 polymer ?
#
loop_
_entity_poly.entity_id
_entity_poly.type
_entity_poly.pdbx_seq_one_letter_code
_entity_poly.pdbx_strand_id
1 'polypeptide(L)'
;MNIEVDTQSRNKAEFYSALVWIIAGVSLVIFCVLGLLNTAVPGVAELVAMLSSIDSKYVYVAAFVSIFVEGLYFFGSFFPGSTLIIILTLLSQLSGPVVFVGTILSVFLGWCLASLVNIWLAKTYHFKVARLGENSDYKIEDRLWTTWFPAFRANYEVAQVTAGGNPVKVFWSSVRVKFWASLASAGVLLVVPYFVDINQISNEEGFLSVAAVAVISFGVGFVKMRKYFRRD
;
A
#
# COMPACT_ATOMS: atom_id res chain seq x y z
N MET A 1 25.70 -16.80 -25.58
CA MET A 1 25.17 -17.74 -24.57
C MET A 1 23.75 -17.28 -24.26
N ASN A 2 22.77 -17.77 -25.00
CA ASN A 2 21.36 -17.50 -24.71
C ASN A 2 21.05 -18.24 -23.42
N ILE A 3 20.92 -17.50 -22.33
CA ILE A 3 20.35 -18.04 -21.10
C ILE A 3 18.89 -18.28 -21.46
N GLU A 4 18.53 -19.54 -21.75
CA GLU A 4 17.14 -19.99 -21.62
C GLU A 4 16.74 -19.59 -20.20
N VAL A 5 16.03 -18.46 -20.09
CA VAL A 5 15.36 -18.09 -18.86
C VAL A 5 14.35 -19.21 -18.64
N ASP A 6 14.76 -20.17 -17.82
CA ASP A 6 14.05 -21.41 -17.53
C ASP A 6 12.57 -21.09 -17.33
N THR A 7 11.72 -21.61 -18.21
CA THR A 7 10.26 -21.47 -18.19
C THR A 7 9.70 -21.82 -16.81
N GLN A 8 10.34 -22.72 -16.07
CA GLN A 8 9.97 -23.08 -14.71
C GLN A 8 10.16 -21.93 -13.71
N SER A 9 11.18 -21.09 -13.90
CA SER A 9 11.45 -19.91 -13.06
C SER A 9 10.40 -18.82 -13.26
N ARG A 10 9.97 -18.59 -14.51
CA ARG A 10 8.89 -17.65 -14.86
C ARG A 10 7.54 -18.10 -14.30
N ASN A 11 7.22 -19.39 -14.40
CA ASN A 11 5.99 -19.95 -13.85
C ASN A 11 5.93 -19.76 -12.33
N LYS A 12 7.01 -20.06 -11.59
CA LYS A 12 7.07 -19.84 -10.13
C LYS A 12 6.90 -18.36 -9.75
N ALA A 13 7.53 -17.45 -10.48
CA ALA A 13 7.40 -16.01 -10.27
C ALA A 13 5.95 -15.51 -10.42
N GLU A 14 5.23 -15.98 -11.44
CA GLU A 14 3.81 -15.62 -11.65
C GLU A 14 2.91 -16.16 -10.52
N PHE A 15 3.17 -17.38 -10.05
CA PHE A 15 2.46 -17.98 -8.92
C PHE A 15 2.65 -17.18 -7.62
N TYR A 16 3.89 -16.85 -7.24
CA TYR A 16 4.13 -16.05 -6.03
C TYR A 16 3.54 -14.65 -6.13
N SER A 17 3.61 -14.03 -7.31
CA SER A 17 2.94 -12.76 -7.58
C SER A 17 1.43 -12.88 -7.36
N ALA A 18 0.78 -13.96 -7.81
CA ALA A 18 -0.64 -14.19 -7.58
C ALA A 18 -0.98 -14.36 -6.09
N LEU A 19 -0.17 -15.13 -5.35
CA LEU A 19 -0.37 -15.35 -3.92
C LEU A 19 -0.32 -14.05 -3.11
N VAL A 20 0.61 -13.14 -3.43
CA VAL A 20 0.70 -11.82 -2.77
C VAL A 20 -0.63 -11.06 -2.83
N TRP A 21 -1.27 -11.04 -4.00
CA TRP A 21 -2.57 -10.36 -4.18
C TRP A 21 -3.71 -11.07 -3.47
N ILE A 22 -3.73 -12.40 -3.47
CA ILE A 22 -4.75 -13.20 -2.78
C ILE A 22 -4.65 -12.99 -1.27
N ILE A 23 -3.46 -13.08 -0.70
CA ILE A 23 -3.24 -12.89 0.74
C ILE A 23 -3.67 -11.49 1.18
N ALA A 24 -3.28 -10.46 0.43
CA ALA A 24 -3.73 -9.09 0.71
C ALA A 24 -5.27 -8.97 0.65
N GLY A 25 -5.91 -9.57 -0.36
CA GLY A 25 -7.37 -9.62 -0.45
C GLY A 25 -8.02 -10.30 0.76
N VAL A 26 -7.49 -11.44 1.20
CA VAL A 26 -7.96 -12.17 2.39
C VAL A 26 -7.85 -11.29 3.64
N SER A 27 -6.70 -10.65 3.86
CA SER A 27 -6.50 -9.74 5.01
C SER A 27 -7.54 -8.62 5.03
N LEU A 28 -7.83 -8.01 3.89
CA LEU A 28 -8.82 -6.94 3.79
C LEU A 28 -10.25 -7.44 4.01
N VAL A 29 -10.61 -8.63 3.52
CA VAL A 29 -11.92 -9.23 3.81
C VAL A 29 -12.08 -9.52 5.29
N ILE A 30 -11.06 -10.09 5.94
CA ILE A 30 -11.07 -10.33 7.38
C ILE A 30 -11.29 -9.01 8.12
N PHE A 31 -10.56 -7.96 7.73
CA PHE A 31 -10.74 -6.62 8.31
C PHE A 31 -12.18 -6.09 8.15
N CYS A 32 -12.76 -6.17 6.94
CA CYS A 32 -14.14 -5.74 6.71
C CYS A 32 -15.16 -6.56 7.52
N VAL A 33 -15.00 -7.88 7.59
CA VAL A 33 -15.91 -8.76 8.36
C VAL A 33 -15.84 -8.42 9.84
N LEU A 34 -14.64 -8.26 10.41
CA LEU A 34 -14.48 -7.86 11.81
C LEU A 34 -15.10 -6.49 12.09
N GLY A 35 -14.91 -5.53 11.18
CA GLY A 35 -15.53 -4.21 11.26
C GLY A 35 -17.06 -4.24 11.23
N LEU A 36 -17.65 -4.98 10.28
CA LEU A 36 -19.12 -5.14 10.15
C LEU A 36 -19.75 -5.85 11.34
N LEU A 37 -19.03 -6.78 11.96
CA LEU A 37 -19.46 -7.45 13.19
C LEU A 37 -19.32 -6.57 14.45
N ASN A 38 -18.93 -5.29 14.30
CA ASN A 38 -18.58 -4.38 15.40
C ASN A 38 -17.58 -5.01 16.39
N THR A 39 -16.74 -5.93 15.88
CA THR A 39 -15.70 -6.52 16.71
C THR A 39 -14.60 -5.49 16.84
N ALA A 40 -14.16 -5.22 18.07
CA ALA A 40 -13.03 -4.33 18.31
C ALA A 40 -11.81 -4.88 17.56
N VAL A 41 -11.44 -4.24 16.46
CA VAL A 41 -10.23 -4.61 15.71
C VAL A 41 -9.04 -4.25 16.61
N PRO A 42 -8.24 -5.22 17.06
CA PRO A 42 -7.17 -4.96 18.01
C PRO A 42 -6.20 -3.92 17.46
N GLY A 43 -5.86 -2.91 18.26
CA GLY A 43 -4.88 -1.90 17.90
C GLY A 43 -5.45 -0.68 17.16
N VAL A 44 -6.67 -0.73 16.61
CA VAL A 44 -7.26 0.44 15.91
C VAL A 44 -7.66 1.52 16.90
N ALA A 45 -8.34 1.15 18.00
CA ALA A 45 -8.75 2.10 19.03
C ALA A 45 -7.53 2.70 19.73
N GLU A 46 -6.50 1.88 19.99
CA GLU A 46 -5.23 2.32 20.58
C GLU A 46 -4.47 3.24 19.64
N LEU A 47 -4.48 2.97 18.33
CA LEU A 47 -3.87 3.84 17.33
C LEU A 47 -4.60 5.17 17.25
N VAL A 48 -5.93 5.18 17.19
CA VAL A 48 -6.73 6.42 17.20
C VAL A 48 -6.51 7.20 18.50
N ALA A 49 -6.53 6.54 19.65
CA ALA A 49 -6.27 7.16 20.94
C ALA A 49 -4.85 7.76 21.00
N MET A 50 -3.84 7.01 20.56
CA MET A 50 -2.47 7.50 20.45
C MET A 50 -2.42 8.74 19.57
N LEU A 51 -2.99 8.68 18.36
CA LEU A 51 -2.99 9.79 17.41
C LEU A 51 -3.72 11.03 17.94
N SER A 52 -4.83 10.84 18.66
CA SER A 52 -5.61 11.94 19.27
C SER A 52 -4.89 12.60 20.45
N SER A 53 -3.95 11.90 21.09
CA SER A 53 -3.14 12.39 22.22
C SER A 53 -1.84 13.08 21.79
N ILE A 54 -1.51 13.06 20.50
CA ILE A 54 -0.26 13.61 20.00
C ILE A 54 -0.32 15.13 19.99
N ASP A 55 0.61 15.76 20.72
CA ASP A 55 0.84 17.21 20.64
C ASP A 55 1.13 17.60 19.17
N SER A 56 0.52 18.71 18.74
CA SER A 56 0.75 19.40 17.47
C SER A 56 2.22 19.43 16.99
N LYS A 57 3.18 19.45 17.92
CA LYS A 57 4.63 19.43 17.63
C LYS A 57 5.13 18.13 16.99
N TYR A 58 4.46 17.00 17.23
CA TYR A 58 4.87 15.68 16.73
C TYR A 58 4.06 15.20 15.53
N VAL A 59 3.20 16.06 14.98
CA VAL A 59 2.34 15.76 13.83
C VAL A 59 3.10 15.16 12.64
N TYR A 60 4.26 15.73 12.30
CA TYR A 60 5.08 15.25 11.21
C TYR A 60 5.62 13.84 11.45
N VAL A 61 6.01 13.56 12.70
CA VAL A 61 6.52 12.24 13.10
C VAL A 61 5.39 11.23 13.10
N ALA A 62 4.22 11.60 13.62
CA ALA A 62 3.03 10.75 13.61
C ALA A 62 2.61 10.36 12.20
N ALA A 63 2.52 11.36 11.30
CA ALA A 63 2.21 11.15 9.91
C ALA A 63 3.24 10.24 9.23
N PHE A 64 4.53 10.51 9.43
CA PHE A 64 5.62 9.70 8.89
C PHE A 64 5.56 8.24 9.37
N VAL A 65 5.40 8.01 10.68
CA VAL A 65 5.40 6.65 11.26
C VAL A 65 4.16 5.89 10.78
N SER A 66 3.00 6.52 10.76
CA SER A 66 1.77 5.88 10.29
C SER A 66 1.86 5.46 8.83
N ILE A 67 2.27 6.34 7.92
CA ILE A 67 2.40 5.94 6.51
C ILE A 67 3.54 4.95 6.30
N PHE A 68 4.56 4.99 7.14
CA PHE A 68 5.66 4.04 7.06
C PHE A 68 5.12 2.64 7.39
N VAL A 69 4.45 2.48 8.54
CA VAL A 69 3.86 1.21 8.96
C VAL A 69 2.78 0.74 7.99
N GLU A 70 1.87 1.62 7.57
CA GLU A 70 0.83 1.30 6.58
C GLU A 70 1.41 1.01 5.19
N GLY A 71 2.56 1.60 4.86
CA GLY A 71 3.28 1.36 3.63
C GLY A 71 4.03 0.03 3.59
N LEU A 72 4.19 -0.67 4.73
CA LEU A 72 4.84 -1.97 4.76
C LEU A 72 3.87 -3.05 4.27
N TYR A 73 4.33 -3.91 3.36
CA TYR A 73 3.53 -4.97 2.75
C TYR A 73 2.76 -5.83 3.78
N PHE A 74 3.46 -6.27 4.83
CA PHE A 74 2.89 -7.15 5.85
C PHE A 74 1.93 -6.44 6.79
N PHE A 75 2.21 -5.19 7.17
CA PHE A 75 1.42 -4.47 8.18
C PHE A 75 0.29 -3.66 7.55
N GLY A 76 0.55 -3.01 6.42
CA GLY A 76 -0.41 -2.16 5.71
C GLY A 76 -1.69 -2.85 5.30
N SER A 77 -1.63 -4.15 5.00
CA SER A 77 -2.82 -4.94 4.66
C SER A 77 -3.77 -5.15 5.85
N PHE A 78 -3.31 -4.94 7.08
CA PHE A 78 -4.12 -5.01 8.31
C PHE A 78 -4.54 -3.64 8.85
N PHE A 79 -3.84 -2.57 8.46
CA PHE A 79 -4.13 -1.20 8.90
C PHE A 79 -4.43 -0.26 7.72
N PRO A 80 -5.39 -0.59 6.82
CA PRO A 80 -5.71 0.30 5.72
C PRO A 80 -6.33 1.60 6.25
N GLY A 81 -5.81 2.76 5.80
CA GLY A 81 -6.44 4.05 6.04
C GLY A 81 -6.00 4.79 7.31
N SER A 82 -5.03 4.28 8.08
CA SER A 82 -4.48 4.99 9.24
C SER A 82 -3.90 6.36 8.88
N THR A 83 -3.25 6.45 7.73
CA THR A 83 -2.68 7.68 7.19
C THR A 83 -3.79 8.66 6.81
N LEU A 84 -4.89 8.17 6.26
CA LEU A 84 -6.05 8.99 5.89
C LEU A 84 -6.69 9.59 7.14
N ILE A 85 -6.87 8.80 8.20
CA ILE A 85 -7.40 9.27 9.49
C ILE A 85 -6.51 10.38 10.08
N ILE A 86 -5.19 10.21 10.04
CA ILE A 86 -4.25 11.24 10.52
C ILE A 86 -4.38 12.51 9.69
N ILE A 87 -4.37 12.41 8.37
CA ILE A 87 -4.43 13.60 7.53
C ILE A 87 -5.77 14.33 7.69
N LEU A 88 -6.88 13.59 7.82
CA LEU A 88 -8.20 14.17 8.08
C LEU A 88 -8.26 14.86 9.46
N THR A 89 -7.68 14.23 10.48
CA THR A 89 -7.58 14.82 11.82
C THR A 89 -6.80 16.13 11.78
N LEU A 90 -5.72 16.19 11.01
CA LEU A 90 -4.90 17.39 10.87
C LEU A 90 -5.56 18.51 10.08
N LEU A 91 -6.36 18.17 9.06
CA LEU A 91 -7.15 19.14 8.30
C LEU A 91 -8.27 19.74 9.14
N SER A 92 -8.88 18.95 10.02
CA SER A 92 -9.91 19.42 10.94
C SER A 92 -9.39 20.43 11.97
N GLN A 93 -8.08 20.46 12.23
CA GLN A 93 -7.45 21.31 13.25
C GLN A 93 -6.94 22.67 12.74
N LEU A 94 -7.20 23.06 11.48
CA LEU A 94 -6.84 24.37 10.92
C LEU A 94 -5.35 24.76 11.10
N SER A 95 -4.42 23.81 10.92
CA SER A 95 -2.99 23.97 11.21
C SER A 95 -2.20 24.87 10.24
N GLY A 96 -2.87 25.58 9.33
CA GLY A 96 -2.25 26.47 8.34
C GLY A 96 -1.52 25.74 7.19
N PRO A 97 -1.21 26.44 6.07
CA PRO A 97 -0.66 25.80 4.86
C PRO A 97 0.71 25.13 5.06
N VAL A 98 1.54 25.66 5.96
CA VAL A 98 2.88 25.13 6.23
C VAL A 98 2.81 23.74 6.85
N VAL A 99 1.94 23.56 7.86
CA VAL A 99 1.76 22.26 8.51
C VAL A 99 1.16 21.26 7.54
N PHE A 100 0.21 21.68 6.70
CA PHE A 100 -0.35 20.83 5.66
C PHE A 100 0.72 20.31 4.69
N VAL A 101 1.52 21.21 4.10
CA VAL A 101 2.60 20.82 3.18
C VAL A 101 3.65 19.96 3.87
N GLY A 102 4.03 20.31 5.11
CA GLY A 102 4.97 19.53 5.92
C GLY A 102 4.47 18.11 6.16
N THR A 103 3.20 17.94 6.50
CA THR A 103 2.57 16.62 6.68
C THR A 103 2.57 15.82 5.39
N ILE A 104 2.20 16.40 4.25
CA ILE A 104 2.23 15.69 2.95
C ILE A 104 3.66 15.24 2.61
N LEU A 105 4.67 16.08 2.90
CA LEU A 105 6.07 15.71 2.70
C LEU A 105 6.49 14.58 3.64
N SER A 106 6.13 14.63 4.92
CA SER A 106 6.37 13.55 5.88
C SER A 106 5.73 12.23 5.44
N VAL A 107 4.50 12.29 4.92
CA VAL A 107 3.79 11.14 4.34
C VAL A 107 4.55 10.60 3.13
N PHE A 108 4.98 11.46 2.21
CA PHE A 108 5.76 11.02 1.06
C PHE A 108 7.07 10.32 1.46
N LEU A 109 7.81 10.90 2.42
CA LEU A 109 9.08 10.35 2.89
C LEU A 109 8.92 9.01 3.62
N GLY A 110 7.94 8.91 4.53
CA GLY A 110 7.64 7.66 5.24
C GLY A 110 7.22 6.56 4.28
N TRP A 111 6.43 6.91 3.27
CA TRP A 111 6.02 5.95 2.24
C TRP A 111 7.18 5.49 1.37
N CYS A 112 8.11 6.37 1.01
CA CYS A 112 9.32 6.02 0.28
C CYS A 112 10.23 5.10 1.09
N LEU A 113 10.37 5.34 2.40
CA LEU A 113 11.13 4.46 3.29
C LEU A 113 10.50 3.07 3.38
N ALA A 114 9.17 2.99 3.46
CA ALA A 114 8.47 1.70 3.45
C ALA A 114 8.75 0.90 2.16
N SER A 115 8.85 1.57 1.00
CA SER A 115 9.27 0.90 -0.25
C SER A 115 10.66 0.31 -0.19
N LEU A 116 11.62 1.02 0.40
CA LEU A 116 12.97 0.49 0.54
C LEU A 116 12.94 -0.82 1.32
N VAL A 117 12.19 -0.86 2.41
CA VAL A 117 12.01 -2.08 3.22
C VAL A 117 11.32 -3.19 2.42
N ASN A 118 10.20 -2.90 1.77
CA ASN A 118 9.45 -3.88 0.97
C ASN A 118 10.30 -4.49 -0.15
N ILE A 119 10.99 -3.64 -0.91
CA ILE A 119 11.84 -4.05 -2.04
C ILE A 119 13.04 -4.84 -1.54
N TRP A 120 13.66 -4.42 -0.43
CA TRP A 120 14.77 -5.15 0.17
C TRP A 120 14.36 -6.55 0.66
N LEU A 121 13.21 -6.66 1.32
CA LEU A 121 12.66 -7.95 1.75
C LEU A 121 12.31 -8.84 0.55
N ALA A 122 11.63 -8.29 -0.45
CA ALA A 122 11.25 -9.01 -1.67
C ALA A 122 12.48 -9.50 -2.45
N LYS A 123 13.52 -8.66 -2.56
CA LYS A 123 14.81 -9.01 -3.15
C LYS A 123 15.44 -10.18 -2.41
N THR A 124 15.48 -10.08 -1.07
CA THR A 124 16.07 -11.12 -0.22
C THR A 124 15.33 -12.44 -0.38
N TYR A 125 14.00 -12.41 -0.40
CA TYR A 125 13.17 -13.58 -0.65
C TYR A 125 13.41 -14.19 -2.05
N HIS A 126 13.39 -13.37 -3.11
CA HIS A 126 13.59 -13.79 -4.50
C HIS A 126 14.92 -14.54 -4.70
N PHE A 127 16.02 -13.96 -4.21
CA PHE A 127 17.35 -14.53 -4.41
C PHE A 127 17.70 -15.63 -3.40
N LYS A 128 17.41 -15.44 -2.11
CA LYS A 128 17.86 -16.37 -1.07
C LYS A 128 16.89 -17.53 -0.83
N VAL A 129 15.58 -17.27 -0.93
CA VAL A 129 14.54 -18.27 -0.61
C VAL A 129 14.04 -18.95 -1.88
N ALA A 130 13.61 -18.17 -2.87
CA ALA A 130 13.08 -18.70 -4.12
C ALA A 130 14.18 -19.13 -5.11
N ARG A 131 15.42 -18.66 -4.92
CA ARG A 131 16.60 -18.93 -5.77
C ARG A 131 16.34 -18.65 -7.26
N LEU A 132 15.64 -17.56 -7.53
CA LEU A 132 15.28 -17.13 -8.88
C LEU A 132 16.30 -16.10 -9.42
N GLY A 133 16.57 -16.14 -10.72
CA GLY A 133 17.42 -15.16 -11.41
C GLY A 133 16.71 -13.84 -11.68
N GLU A 134 17.46 -12.81 -12.07
CA GLU A 134 16.85 -11.59 -12.62
C GLU A 134 16.36 -11.86 -14.04
N ASN A 135 15.20 -11.30 -14.39
CA ASN A 135 14.66 -11.35 -15.75
C ASN A 135 14.95 -10.00 -16.42
N SER A 136 16.00 -9.96 -17.25
CA SER A 136 16.45 -8.75 -17.95
C SER A 136 15.36 -8.11 -18.81
N ASP A 137 14.40 -8.92 -19.28
CA ASP A 137 13.32 -8.50 -20.18
C ASP A 137 12.05 -8.08 -19.42
N TYR A 138 12.05 -8.13 -18.09
CA TYR A 138 10.88 -7.75 -17.30
C TYR A 138 10.62 -6.24 -17.41
N LYS A 139 9.44 -5.90 -17.93
CA LYS A 139 8.97 -4.52 -18.01
C LYS A 139 8.31 -4.10 -16.70
N ILE A 140 8.88 -3.09 -16.07
CA ILE A 140 8.34 -2.43 -14.88
C ILE A 140 7.26 -1.47 -15.35
N GLU A 141 6.07 -1.51 -14.76
CA GLU A 141 4.97 -0.63 -15.16
C GLU A 141 4.64 0.39 -14.07
N ASP A 142 4.47 1.64 -14.46
CA ASP A 142 4.08 2.72 -13.55
C ASP A 142 2.55 2.80 -13.45
N ARG A 143 1.94 1.88 -12.69
CA ARG A 143 0.48 1.88 -12.49
C ARG A 143 0.06 2.88 -11.41
N LEU A 144 -0.12 4.14 -11.78
CA LEU A 144 -0.62 5.19 -10.88
C LEU A 144 -1.97 4.84 -10.23
N TRP A 145 -2.88 4.24 -11.00
CA TRP A 145 -4.22 3.86 -10.54
C TRP A 145 -4.23 2.71 -9.53
N THR A 146 -3.10 2.04 -9.27
CA THR A 146 -3.00 1.00 -8.21
C THR A 146 -2.45 1.56 -6.89
N THR A 147 -2.45 2.88 -6.73
CA THR A 147 -1.74 3.59 -5.64
C THR A 147 -2.67 4.34 -4.69
N TRP A 148 -3.99 4.11 -4.79
CA TRP A 148 -4.98 4.71 -3.89
C TRP A 148 -4.81 4.25 -2.44
N PHE A 149 -4.21 3.08 -2.23
CA PHE A 149 -3.87 2.54 -0.91
C PHE A 149 -2.36 2.29 -0.80
N PRO A 150 -1.69 2.74 0.28
CA PRO A 150 -0.27 2.50 0.50
C PRO A 150 0.13 1.02 0.41
N ALA A 151 -0.69 0.14 1.00
CA ALA A 151 -0.50 -1.31 0.98
C ALA A 151 -0.60 -1.90 -0.43
N PHE A 152 -1.44 -1.36 -1.32
CA PHE A 152 -1.52 -1.83 -2.71
C PHE A 152 -0.27 -1.52 -3.51
N ARG A 153 0.30 -0.34 -3.27
CA ARG A 153 1.57 -0.01 -3.89
C ARG A 153 2.69 -0.94 -3.38
N ALA A 154 2.69 -1.27 -2.09
CA ALA A 154 3.58 -2.27 -1.52
C ALA A 154 3.41 -3.65 -2.20
N ASN A 155 2.17 -4.12 -2.39
CA ASN A 155 1.88 -5.36 -3.12
C ASN A 155 2.45 -5.34 -4.54
N TYR A 156 2.30 -4.21 -5.23
CA TYR A 156 2.81 -4.05 -6.58
C TYR A 156 4.35 -4.06 -6.64
N GLU A 157 5.02 -3.40 -5.68
CA GLU A 157 6.48 -3.43 -5.56
C GLU A 157 7.01 -4.84 -5.32
N VAL A 158 6.46 -5.52 -4.31
CA VAL A 158 6.85 -6.90 -3.96
C VAL A 158 6.58 -7.83 -5.13
N ALA A 159 5.42 -7.71 -5.79
CA ALA A 159 5.05 -8.51 -6.95
C ALA A 159 6.01 -8.31 -8.15
N GLN A 160 6.44 -7.09 -8.43
CA GLN A 160 7.37 -6.84 -9.53
C GLN A 160 8.78 -7.37 -9.25
N VAL A 161 9.26 -7.23 -8.01
CA VAL A 161 10.57 -7.76 -7.62
C VAL A 161 10.57 -9.29 -7.63
N THR A 162 9.53 -9.91 -7.06
CA THR A 162 9.37 -11.38 -7.08
C THR A 162 9.14 -11.95 -8.49
N ALA A 163 8.66 -11.14 -9.43
CA ALA A 163 8.58 -11.50 -10.83
C ALA A 163 9.92 -11.35 -11.61
N GLY A 164 11.00 -10.95 -10.93
CA GLY A 164 12.33 -10.79 -11.50
C GLY A 164 12.66 -9.38 -11.99
N GLY A 165 11.85 -8.37 -11.66
CA GLY A 165 12.12 -6.97 -11.97
C GLY A 165 13.30 -6.41 -11.18
N ASN A 166 14.10 -5.55 -11.82
CA ASN A 166 15.25 -4.93 -11.18
C ASN A 166 14.84 -4.05 -9.97
N PRO A 167 15.33 -4.31 -8.75
CA PRO A 167 14.90 -3.62 -7.53
C PRO A 167 15.06 -2.09 -7.57
N VAL A 168 16.15 -1.59 -8.17
CA VAL A 168 16.43 -0.14 -8.23
C VAL A 168 15.45 0.55 -9.15
N LYS A 169 15.15 -0.05 -10.30
CA LYS A 169 14.14 0.48 -11.23
C LYS A 169 12.74 0.43 -10.62
N VAL A 170 12.40 -0.63 -9.86
CA VAL A 170 11.12 -0.72 -9.14
C VAL A 170 11.01 0.36 -8.06
N PHE A 171 12.10 0.66 -7.36
CA PHE A 171 12.13 1.75 -6.38
C PHE A 171 11.85 3.11 -7.03
N TRP A 172 12.56 3.47 -8.10
CA TRP A 172 12.34 4.75 -8.78
C TRP A 172 10.98 4.84 -9.48
N SER A 173 10.46 3.73 -10.00
CA SER A 173 9.05 3.63 -10.40
C SER A 173 8.13 4.00 -9.24
N SER A 174 8.39 3.43 -8.06
CA SER A 174 7.59 3.72 -6.86
C SER A 174 7.65 5.17 -6.41
N VAL A 175 8.85 5.74 -6.30
CA VAL A 175 9.02 7.15 -5.90
C VAL A 175 8.23 8.08 -6.82
N ARG A 176 8.31 7.90 -8.14
CA ARG A 176 7.55 8.72 -9.11
C ARG A 176 6.04 8.57 -8.91
N VAL A 177 5.56 7.34 -8.78
CA VAL A 177 4.14 7.07 -8.56
C VAL A 177 3.64 7.69 -7.25
N LYS A 178 4.42 7.58 -6.17
CA LYS A 178 4.11 8.12 -4.86
C LYS A 178 4.12 9.64 -4.84
N PHE A 179 5.04 10.26 -5.57
CA PHE A 179 5.07 11.72 -5.71
C PHE A 179 3.75 12.25 -6.28
N TRP A 180 3.30 11.66 -7.40
CA TRP A 180 2.03 12.03 -8.02
C TRP A 180 0.83 11.68 -7.15
N ALA A 181 0.85 10.54 -6.46
CA ALA A 181 -0.20 10.15 -5.52
C ALA A 181 -0.28 11.12 -4.33
N SER A 182 0.84 11.50 -3.71
CA SER A 182 0.88 12.48 -2.63
C SER A 182 0.36 13.86 -3.09
N LEU A 183 0.71 14.29 -4.31
CA LEU A 183 0.21 15.54 -4.87
C LEU A 183 -1.30 15.49 -5.13
N ALA A 184 -1.79 14.38 -5.71
CA ALA A 184 -3.22 14.16 -5.93
C ALA A 184 -3.99 14.13 -4.60
N SER A 185 -3.49 13.40 -3.60
CA SER A 185 -4.06 13.36 -2.26
C SER A 185 -4.11 14.75 -1.64
N ALA A 186 -3.04 15.55 -1.74
CA ALA A 186 -3.04 16.93 -1.27
C ALA A 186 -4.14 17.76 -1.94
N GLY A 187 -4.30 17.64 -3.26
CA GLY A 187 -5.39 18.30 -4.00
C GLY A 187 -6.78 17.87 -3.53
N VAL A 188 -7.02 16.56 -3.42
CA VAL A 188 -8.29 16.01 -2.92
C VAL A 188 -8.60 16.53 -1.51
N LEU A 189 -7.61 16.51 -0.63
CA LEU A 189 -7.77 16.91 0.77
C LEU A 189 -8.03 18.42 0.95
N LEU A 190 -7.57 19.25 0.02
CA LEU A 190 -7.94 20.67 0.00
C LEU A 190 -9.39 20.86 -0.46
N VAL A 191 -9.92 19.98 -1.31
CA VAL A 191 -11.24 20.13 -1.93
C VAL A 191 -12.36 19.46 -1.13
N VAL A 192 -12.13 18.26 -0.60
CA VAL A 192 -13.14 17.43 0.07
C VAL A 192 -13.89 18.16 1.19
N PRO A 193 -13.25 18.93 2.09
CA PRO A 193 -13.96 19.63 3.17
C PRO A 193 -15.01 20.64 2.69
N TYR A 194 -14.95 21.10 1.44
CA TYR A 194 -15.96 21.99 0.87
C TYR A 194 -17.26 21.28 0.46
N PHE A 195 -17.23 19.96 0.34
CA PHE A 195 -18.35 19.14 -0.16
C PHE A 195 -18.82 18.10 0.85
N VAL A 196 -17.93 17.65 1.75
CA VAL A 196 -18.20 16.56 2.69
C VAL A 196 -17.83 17.01 4.10
N ASP A 197 -18.79 16.94 5.01
CA ASP A 197 -18.49 17.06 6.44
C ASP A 197 -17.90 15.73 6.92
N ILE A 198 -16.58 15.72 7.11
CA ILE A 198 -15.82 14.54 7.54
C ILE A 198 -16.34 14.00 8.88
N ASN A 199 -16.93 14.85 9.73
CA ASN A 199 -17.48 14.43 11.01
C ASN A 199 -18.78 13.64 10.88
N GLN A 200 -19.38 13.59 9.68
CA GLN A 200 -20.62 12.89 9.39
C GLN A 200 -20.39 11.57 8.63
N ILE A 201 -19.14 11.25 8.28
CA ILE A 201 -18.82 9.98 7.60
C ILE A 201 -19.02 8.83 8.59
N SER A 202 -19.90 7.89 8.23
CA SER A 202 -20.14 6.71 9.04
C SER A 202 -19.02 5.68 8.87
N ASN A 203 -18.79 4.85 9.89
CA ASN A 203 -17.83 3.75 9.80
C ASN A 203 -18.18 2.77 8.66
N GLU A 204 -19.47 2.62 8.34
CA GLU A 204 -19.98 1.74 7.29
C GLU A 204 -19.48 2.16 5.90
N GLU A 205 -19.45 3.46 5.61
CA GLU A 205 -18.92 4.00 4.35
C GLU A 205 -17.40 3.73 4.22
N GLY A 206 -16.68 3.83 5.33
CA GLY A 206 -15.27 3.46 5.42
C GLY A 206 -15.04 1.99 5.06
N PHE A 207 -15.80 1.07 5.68
CA PHE A 207 -15.67 -0.37 5.39
C PHE A 207 -16.08 -0.73 3.96
N LEU A 208 -17.08 -0.05 3.38
CA LEU A 208 -17.48 -0.26 1.99
C LEU A 208 -16.33 0.05 1.01
N SER A 209 -15.57 1.11 1.27
CA SER A 209 -14.40 1.46 0.46
C SER A 209 -13.31 0.38 0.54
N VAL A 210 -13.05 -0.17 1.73
CA VAL A 210 -12.08 -1.25 1.95
C VAL A 210 -12.56 -2.57 1.34
N ALA A 211 -13.88 -2.82 1.30
CA ALA A 211 -14.44 -3.99 0.65
C ALA A 211 -14.24 -3.97 -0.88
N ALA A 212 -14.45 -2.81 -1.54
CA ALA A 212 -14.19 -2.66 -2.96
C ALA A 212 -12.72 -2.95 -3.32
N VAL A 213 -11.82 -2.50 -2.46
CA VAL A 213 -10.37 -2.70 -2.52
C VAL A 213 -10.04 -4.20 -2.36
N ALA A 214 -10.65 -4.88 -1.41
CA ALA A 214 -10.51 -6.33 -1.24
C ALA A 214 -10.91 -7.10 -2.51
N VAL A 215 -12.05 -6.73 -3.13
CA VAL A 215 -12.54 -7.35 -4.37
C VAL A 215 -11.54 -7.17 -5.52
N ILE A 216 -10.98 -5.97 -5.69
CA ILE A 216 -9.97 -5.71 -6.73
C ILE A 216 -8.73 -6.58 -6.49
N SER A 217 -8.27 -6.70 -5.25
CA SER A 217 -7.10 -7.51 -4.91
C SER A 217 -7.30 -8.98 -5.25
N PHE A 218 -8.46 -9.54 -4.87
CA PHE A 218 -8.83 -10.90 -5.25
C PHE A 218 -8.94 -11.07 -6.75
N GLY A 219 -9.56 -10.13 -7.46
CA GLY A 219 -9.70 -10.17 -8.91
C GLY A 219 -8.34 -10.23 -9.62
N VAL A 220 -7.39 -9.37 -9.21
CA VAL A 220 -6.03 -9.37 -9.76
C VAL A 220 -5.29 -10.66 -9.44
N GLY A 221 -5.37 -11.14 -8.18
CA GLY A 221 -4.76 -12.39 -7.75
C GLY A 221 -5.30 -13.60 -8.50
N PHE A 222 -6.63 -13.71 -8.65
CA PHE A 222 -7.30 -14.78 -9.36
C PHE A 222 -6.96 -14.79 -10.86
N VAL A 223 -6.93 -13.62 -11.51
CA VAL A 223 -6.52 -13.52 -12.93
C VAL A 223 -5.07 -13.97 -13.12
N LYS A 224 -4.16 -13.57 -12.23
CA LYS A 224 -2.75 -14.03 -12.28
C LYS A 224 -2.64 -15.54 -12.03
N MET A 225 -3.36 -16.07 -11.05
CA MET A 225 -3.39 -17.50 -10.75
C MET A 225 -3.96 -18.32 -11.91
N ARG A 226 -5.02 -17.85 -12.56
CA ARG A 226 -5.60 -18.50 -13.75
C ARG A 226 -4.63 -18.50 -14.94
N LYS A 227 -3.85 -17.42 -15.12
CA LYS A 227 -2.82 -17.35 -16.18
C LYS A 227 -1.71 -18.37 -15.95
N TYR A 228 -1.30 -18.57 -14.69
CA TYR A 228 -0.35 -19.60 -14.31
C TYR A 228 -0.86 -21.00 -14.71
N PHE A 229 -2.07 -21.38 -14.29
CA PHE A 229 -2.64 -22.71 -14.60
C PHE A 229 -3.05 -22.93 -16.06
N ARG A 230 -3.11 -21.89 -16.90
CA ARG A 230 -3.43 -22.01 -18.34
C ARG A 230 -2.20 -22.13 -19.24
N ARG A 231 -1.00 -22.01 -18.68
CA ARG A 231 0.28 -22.07 -19.41
C ARG A 231 0.95 -23.45 -19.36
N ASP A 232 0.39 -24.35 -18.54
CA ASP A 232 0.64 -25.79 -18.60
C ASP A 232 -0.41 -26.46 -19.50
#